data_AF-A0A2S0XS68-F1
#
_entry.id   AF-A0A2S0XS68-F1
#
_cell.length_a   1.000
_cell.length_b   1.000
_cell.length_c   1.000
_cell.angle_alpha   90.00
_cell.angle_beta   90.00
_cell.angle_gamma   90.00
#
_symmetry.space_group_name_H-M   'P 1'
#
loop_
_entity.id
_entity.type
_entity.pdbx_description
1 polymer ?
#
loop_
_entity_poly.entity_id
_entity_poly.type
_entity_poly.pdbx_seq_one_letter_code
_entity_poly.pdbx_strand_id
1 'polypeptide(L)'
;MTPSAPDQLDLAGRVSLIPARLPVREAVAGIVARKATVRQERLSGIHNPWGHVIGLTDPWSFLDLCESDVVIDAARKVVGPDVILWDSELFAEVSGYAEFLGESREGRYWPVTPLAGAIIVLPVGREKPEARAVSLNDIGPQVLEGYDPSEPLYVIRLMPATSRFDRDPRHPANLACMEERVLVNYSNRPLWLLCGTDRADNDLVSGFAPAVPVWASGALPTEREEK
;
A
#
# COMPACT_ATOMS: atom_id res chain seq x y z
N MET A 1 -4.08 16.69 -21.05
CA MET A 1 -5.35 17.15 -20.45
C MET A 1 -6.25 15.94 -20.32
N THR A 2 -6.00 15.12 -19.31
CA THR A 2 -6.87 14.01 -18.93
C THR A 2 -8.09 14.65 -18.26
N PRO A 3 -9.33 14.34 -18.69
CA PRO A 3 -10.52 14.91 -18.06
C PRO A 3 -10.58 14.38 -16.64
N SER A 4 -10.64 15.28 -15.65
CA SER A 4 -11.03 14.93 -14.29
C SER A 4 -12.35 14.18 -14.40
N ALA A 5 -12.43 12.96 -13.87
CA ALA A 5 -13.71 12.29 -13.70
C ALA A 5 -14.66 13.28 -13.01
N PRO A 6 -15.88 13.48 -13.54
CA PRO A 6 -16.80 14.43 -12.93
C PRO A 6 -17.11 13.91 -11.53
N ASP A 7 -16.59 14.59 -10.51
CA ASP A 7 -16.82 14.32 -9.09
C ASP A 7 -18.30 14.56 -8.68
N GLN A 8 -19.14 14.86 -9.67
CA GLN A 8 -20.54 15.16 -9.53
C GLN A 8 -21.34 14.09 -10.26
N LEU A 9 -21.78 13.08 -9.50
CA LEU A 9 -22.90 12.24 -9.91
C LEU A 9 -24.05 13.17 -10.33
N ASP A 10 -24.65 12.92 -11.50
CA ASP A 10 -25.88 13.61 -11.89
C ASP A 10 -27.01 13.12 -10.96
N LEU A 11 -27.24 13.88 -9.90
CA LEU A 11 -28.25 13.58 -8.90
C LEU A 11 -29.65 14.06 -9.32
N ALA A 12 -29.90 14.29 -10.62
CA ALA A 12 -31.18 14.75 -11.15
C ALA A 12 -31.69 16.01 -10.43
N GLY A 13 -30.80 16.98 -10.23
CA GLY A 13 -31.08 18.24 -9.53
C GLY A 13 -31.14 18.15 -8.01
N ARG A 14 -30.84 17.01 -7.40
CA ARG A 14 -30.71 16.89 -5.94
C ARG A 14 -29.33 17.34 -5.47
N VAL A 15 -29.28 17.98 -4.30
CA VAL A 15 -28.02 18.35 -3.66
C VAL A 15 -27.41 17.10 -3.02
N SER A 16 -26.15 16.80 -3.33
CA SER A 16 -25.40 15.76 -2.61
C SER A 16 -25.23 16.19 -1.16
N LEU A 17 -25.70 15.38 -0.22
CA LEU A 17 -25.35 15.51 1.20
C LEU A 17 -24.07 14.76 1.56
N ILE A 18 -23.51 14.00 0.61
CA ILE A 18 -22.24 13.30 0.79
C ILE A 18 -21.13 14.33 0.65
N PRO A 19 -20.25 14.51 1.66
CA PRO A 19 -19.11 15.40 1.54
C PRO A 19 -18.17 14.93 0.41
N ALA A 20 -17.50 15.88 -0.22
CA ALA A 20 -16.45 15.56 -1.20
C ALA A 20 -15.34 14.73 -0.53
N ARG A 21 -14.60 13.95 -1.34
CA ARG A 21 -13.41 13.22 -0.88
C ARG A 21 -12.40 14.19 -0.25
N LEU A 22 -11.81 13.78 0.87
CA LEU A 22 -10.83 14.60 1.56
C LEU A 22 -9.57 14.71 0.68
N PRO A 23 -9.01 15.91 0.43
CA PRO A 23 -7.75 15.98 -0.30
C PRO A 23 -6.64 15.24 0.45
N VAL A 24 -5.81 14.47 -0.26
CA VAL A 24 -4.75 13.66 0.36
C VAL A 24 -3.82 14.49 1.26
N ARG A 25 -3.54 15.75 0.91
CA ARG A 25 -2.73 16.67 1.73
C ARG A 25 -3.39 16.99 3.08
N GLU A 26 -4.71 17.15 3.11
CA GLU A 26 -5.47 17.38 4.35
C GLU A 26 -5.56 16.11 5.19
N ALA A 27 -5.78 14.96 4.54
CA ALA A 27 -5.73 13.64 5.17
C ALA A 27 -4.37 13.40 5.86
N VAL A 28 -3.27 13.72 5.17
CA VAL A 28 -1.90 13.64 5.71
C VAL A 28 -1.70 14.61 6.86
N ALA A 29 -2.14 15.88 6.74
CA ALA A 29 -2.00 16.87 7.81
C ALA A 29 -2.68 16.41 9.11
N GLY A 30 -3.86 15.79 9.02
CA GLY A 30 -4.56 15.21 10.17
C GLY A 30 -3.77 14.07 10.83
N ILE A 31 -3.12 13.21 10.05
CA ILE A 31 -2.27 12.13 10.57
C ILE A 31 -1.00 12.70 11.22
N VAL A 32 -0.32 13.64 10.55
CA VAL A 32 0.91 14.28 11.05
C VAL A 32 0.65 14.98 12.39
N ALA A 33 -0.48 15.68 12.53
CA ALA A 33 -0.85 16.32 13.79
C ALA A 33 -1.02 15.32 14.95
N ARG A 34 -1.29 14.05 14.65
CA ARG A 34 -1.49 12.96 15.61
C ARG A 34 -0.29 12.00 15.68
N LYS A 35 0.80 12.25 14.95
CA LYS A 35 1.84 11.25 14.66
C LYS A 35 2.37 10.51 15.90
N ALA A 36 2.57 11.21 17.02
CA ALA A 36 3.07 10.62 18.27
C ALA A 36 2.14 9.53 18.87
N THR A 37 0.88 9.48 18.45
CA THR A 37 -0.13 8.52 18.92
C THR A 37 -0.38 7.37 17.94
N VAL A 38 0.17 7.44 16.72
CA VAL A 38 -0.07 6.47 15.65
C VAL A 38 1.18 5.63 15.46
N ARG A 39 1.06 4.31 15.67
CA ARG A 39 2.15 3.37 15.36
C ARG A 39 2.39 3.34 13.85
N GLN A 40 3.65 3.40 13.42
CA GLN A 40 4.04 3.40 12.01
C GLN A 40 3.40 2.23 11.22
N GLU A 41 3.32 1.04 11.81
CA GLU A 41 2.72 -0.14 11.19
C GLU A 41 1.24 0.05 10.80
N ARG A 42 0.50 0.92 11.52
CA ARG A 42 -0.90 1.25 11.21
C ARG A 42 -1.05 2.07 9.93
N LEU A 43 0.04 2.68 9.45
CA LEU A 43 0.09 3.46 8.22
C LEU A 43 0.54 2.63 7.01
N SER A 44 0.93 1.36 7.19
CA SER A 44 1.15 0.41 6.08
C SER A 44 -0.19 -0.09 5.54
N GLY A 45 -0.30 -0.11 4.21
CA GLY A 45 -1.55 -0.34 3.49
C GLY A 45 -2.55 0.81 3.62
N ILE A 46 -2.07 2.05 3.78
CA ILE A 46 -2.96 3.22 3.98
C ILE A 46 -3.91 3.47 2.80
N HIS A 47 -3.58 2.99 1.60
CA HIS A 47 -4.48 3.03 0.45
C HIS A 47 -5.64 2.03 0.52
N ASN A 48 -5.60 1.02 1.40
CA ASN A 48 -6.56 -0.08 1.40
C ASN A 48 -7.89 0.30 2.07
N PRO A 49 -9.02 0.39 1.34
CA PRO A 49 -10.33 0.70 1.93
C PRO A 49 -10.88 -0.37 2.86
N TRP A 50 -10.41 -1.61 2.73
CA TRP A 50 -10.76 -2.73 3.61
C TRP A 50 -9.75 -2.93 4.75
N GLY A 51 -8.76 -2.04 4.84
CA GLY A 51 -7.72 -2.08 5.86
C GLY A 51 -8.15 -1.40 7.16
N HIS A 52 -7.33 -1.57 8.20
CA HIS A 52 -7.54 -0.94 9.51
C HIS A 52 -7.45 0.60 9.48
N VAL A 53 -6.92 1.17 8.38
CA VAL A 53 -6.64 2.59 8.24
C VAL A 53 -7.91 3.43 8.04
N ILE A 54 -9.04 2.80 7.69
CA ILE A 54 -10.35 3.47 7.58
C ILE A 54 -10.80 4.10 8.91
N GLY A 55 -10.30 3.60 10.05
CA GLY A 55 -10.51 4.23 11.35
C GLY A 55 -9.60 5.43 11.65
N LEU A 56 -8.63 5.73 10.77
CA LEU A 56 -7.65 6.79 10.94
C LEU A 56 -7.84 7.95 9.95
N THR A 57 -8.18 7.63 8.69
CA THR A 57 -8.30 8.59 7.59
C THR A 57 -9.19 8.01 6.48
N ASP A 58 -9.40 8.77 5.40
CA ASP A 58 -10.02 8.28 4.17
C ASP A 58 -8.99 7.55 3.28
N PRO A 59 -9.02 6.20 3.19
CA PRO A 59 -8.07 5.43 2.38
C PRO A 59 -8.23 5.68 0.88
N TRP A 60 -9.43 6.07 0.42
CA TRP A 60 -9.69 6.32 -0.99
C TRP A 60 -8.82 7.45 -1.54
N SER A 61 -8.55 8.47 -0.71
CA SER A 61 -7.67 9.58 -1.07
C SER A 61 -6.24 9.13 -1.41
N PHE A 62 -5.77 8.06 -0.76
CA PHE A 62 -4.44 7.48 -1.00
C PHE A 62 -4.46 6.52 -2.18
N LEU A 63 -5.52 5.73 -2.35
CA LEU A 63 -5.69 4.87 -3.51
C LEU A 63 -5.81 5.67 -4.81
N ASP A 64 -6.62 6.73 -4.82
CA ASP A 64 -6.73 7.66 -5.96
C ASP A 64 -5.36 8.24 -6.35
N LEU A 65 -4.52 8.55 -5.35
CA LEU A 65 -3.17 9.02 -5.59
C LEU A 65 -2.29 7.93 -6.22
N CYS A 66 -2.37 6.68 -5.75
CA CYS A 66 -1.67 5.56 -6.36
C CYS A 66 -2.09 5.30 -7.83
N GLU A 67 -3.35 5.56 -8.16
CA GLU A 67 -3.91 5.41 -9.52
C GLU A 67 -3.67 6.64 -10.41
N SER A 68 -3.08 7.71 -9.89
CA SER A 68 -2.86 8.95 -10.64
C SER A 68 -1.81 8.82 -11.75
N ASP A 69 -1.94 9.64 -12.80
CA ASP A 69 -0.98 9.73 -13.91
C ASP A 69 0.45 9.99 -13.39
N VAL A 70 0.62 10.80 -12.35
CA VAL A 70 1.93 11.08 -11.71
C VAL A 70 2.61 9.81 -11.21
N VAL A 71 1.85 8.90 -10.60
CA VAL A 71 2.37 7.64 -10.05
C VAL A 71 2.56 6.61 -11.17
N ILE A 72 1.57 6.43 -12.04
CA ILE A 72 1.63 5.45 -13.13
C ILE A 72 2.74 5.77 -14.14
N ASP A 73 2.90 7.03 -14.52
CA ASP A 73 3.96 7.45 -15.45
C ASP A 73 5.35 7.28 -14.85
N ALA A 74 5.51 7.49 -13.54
CA ALA A 74 6.76 7.23 -12.83
C ALA A 74 7.03 5.72 -12.74
N ALA A 75 6.01 4.94 -12.38
CA ALA A 75 6.07 3.48 -12.25
C ALA A 75 6.52 2.81 -13.55
N ARG A 76 5.89 3.16 -14.68
CA ARG A 76 6.14 2.52 -15.98
C ARG A 76 7.57 2.65 -16.46
N LYS A 77 8.27 3.73 -16.07
CA LYS A 77 9.68 3.95 -16.43
C LYS A 77 10.63 2.96 -15.77
N VAL A 78 10.22 2.36 -14.65
CA VAL A 78 11.08 1.48 -13.83
C VAL A 78 10.56 0.05 -13.83
N VAL A 79 9.26 -0.14 -13.65
CA VAL A 79 8.61 -1.46 -13.54
C VAL A 79 8.27 -2.05 -14.91
N GLY A 80 7.99 -1.20 -15.89
CA GLY A 80 7.46 -1.60 -17.20
C GLY A 80 5.95 -1.37 -17.34
N PRO A 81 5.33 -1.88 -18.41
CA PRO A 81 3.96 -1.52 -18.80
C PRO A 81 2.87 -2.11 -17.91
N ASP A 82 3.19 -3.13 -17.10
CA ASP A 82 2.24 -3.88 -16.29
C ASP A 82 2.60 -3.78 -14.82
N VAL A 83 1.81 -3.02 -14.08
CA VAL A 83 2.16 -2.55 -12.75
C VAL A 83 1.11 -3.02 -11.77
N ILE A 84 1.55 -3.73 -10.73
CA ILE A 84 0.73 -4.07 -9.58
C ILE A 84 1.18 -3.22 -8.38
N LEU A 85 0.23 -2.53 -7.77
CA LEU A 85 0.35 -1.97 -6.43
C LEU A 85 0.12 -3.08 -5.41
N TRP A 86 1.11 -3.32 -4.56
CA TRP A 86 1.00 -4.35 -3.53
C TRP A 86 1.05 -3.78 -2.12
N ASP A 87 1.70 -2.64 -1.88
CA ASP A 87 1.63 -1.95 -0.59
C ASP A 87 1.82 -0.44 -0.74
N SER A 88 1.40 0.32 0.25
CA SER A 88 1.80 1.72 0.38
C SER A 88 1.89 2.10 1.85
N GLU A 89 2.77 3.00 2.21
CA GLU A 89 2.95 3.43 3.58
C GLU A 89 3.20 4.93 3.67
N LEU A 90 2.48 5.58 4.59
CA LEU A 90 2.75 6.97 4.94
C LEU A 90 3.77 7.01 6.07
N PHE A 91 4.86 7.73 5.86
CA PHE A 91 5.78 8.17 6.91
C PHE A 91 5.44 9.61 7.24
N ALA A 92 5.16 9.91 8.51
CA ALA A 92 4.83 11.27 8.93
C ALA A 92 6.01 12.24 8.74
N GLU A 93 7.24 11.70 8.66
CA GLU A 93 8.49 12.41 8.45
C GLU A 93 9.43 11.54 7.60
N VAL A 94 10.15 12.17 6.65
CA VAL A 94 11.19 11.52 5.83
C VAL A 94 12.24 10.84 6.70
N SER A 95 12.59 11.41 7.86
CA SER A 95 13.55 10.82 8.80
C SER A 95 13.16 9.41 9.26
N GLY A 96 11.86 9.15 9.44
CA GLY A 96 11.36 7.81 9.79
C GLY A 96 11.56 6.80 8.67
N TYR A 97 11.45 7.22 7.40
CA TYR A 97 11.77 6.35 6.28
C TYR A 97 13.29 6.20 6.10
N ALA A 98 14.08 7.24 6.40
CA ALA A 98 15.54 7.16 6.37
C ALA A 98 16.07 6.13 7.38
N GLU A 99 15.50 6.06 8.58
CA GLU A 99 15.81 5.01 9.57
C GLU A 99 15.45 3.63 9.03
N PHE A 100 14.26 3.47 8.44
CA PHE A 100 13.80 2.22 7.83
C PHE A 100 14.75 1.73 6.71
N LEU A 101 15.27 2.65 5.88
CA LEU A 101 16.29 2.36 4.87
C LEU A 101 17.64 2.00 5.50
N GLY A 102 18.07 2.72 6.54
CA GLY A 102 19.31 2.46 7.27
C GLY A 102 19.33 1.07 7.92
N GLU A 103 18.18 0.60 8.39
CA GLU A 103 17.98 -0.76 8.90
C GLU A 103 17.88 -1.82 7.79
N SER A 104 17.96 -1.45 6.51
CA SER A 104 17.84 -2.33 5.34
C SER A 104 16.53 -3.13 5.30
N ARG A 105 15.42 -2.49 5.71
CA ARG A 105 14.10 -3.13 5.80
C ARG A 105 13.32 -3.08 4.50
N GLU A 106 13.52 -2.04 3.69
CA GLU A 106 12.92 -1.99 2.35
C GLU A 106 13.50 -3.10 1.49
N GLY A 107 12.64 -3.81 0.75
CA GLY A 107 13.00 -5.01 0.01
C GLY A 107 12.99 -6.31 0.83
N ARG A 108 13.29 -6.26 2.14
CA ARG A 108 13.32 -7.45 3.01
C ARG A 108 11.96 -8.15 3.12
N TYR A 109 10.90 -7.36 3.12
CA TYR A 109 9.53 -7.84 3.33
C TYR A 109 8.74 -8.04 2.03
N TRP A 110 9.42 -8.23 0.90
CA TRP A 110 8.78 -8.34 -0.41
C TRP A 110 8.58 -9.82 -0.77
N PRO A 111 7.38 -10.40 -0.59
CA PRO A 111 7.12 -11.79 -0.96
C PRO A 111 6.82 -11.89 -2.45
N VAL A 112 7.81 -11.57 -3.30
CA VAL A 112 7.63 -11.46 -4.76
C VAL A 112 8.61 -12.38 -5.47
N THR A 113 8.12 -13.21 -6.40
CA THR A 113 8.93 -14.20 -7.14
C THR A 113 8.66 -14.16 -8.66
N PRO A 114 9.69 -13.98 -9.52
CA PRO A 114 11.05 -13.59 -9.17
C PRO A 114 11.07 -12.21 -8.50
N LEU A 115 12.04 -11.98 -7.62
CA LEU A 115 12.15 -10.74 -6.86
C LEU A 115 12.44 -9.57 -7.82
N ALA A 116 11.42 -8.74 -8.01
CA ALA A 116 11.48 -7.54 -8.82
C ALA A 116 10.47 -6.53 -8.26
N GLY A 117 10.80 -5.25 -8.34
CA GLY A 117 10.01 -4.24 -7.66
C GLY A 117 10.48 -2.83 -7.88
N ALA A 118 9.65 -1.87 -7.49
CA ALA A 118 10.04 -0.48 -7.39
C ALA A 118 9.26 0.21 -6.27
N ILE A 119 9.87 1.22 -5.68
CA ILE A 119 9.16 2.18 -4.83
C ILE A 119 8.92 3.47 -5.60
N ILE A 120 7.85 4.17 -5.25
CA ILE A 120 7.69 5.58 -5.54
C ILE A 120 7.73 6.34 -4.22
N VAL A 121 8.62 7.31 -4.13
CA VAL A 121 8.69 8.26 -3.00
C VAL A 121 8.06 9.58 -3.41
N LEU A 122 7.07 10.04 -2.63
CA LEU A 122 6.23 11.18 -2.97
C LEU A 122 6.03 12.09 -1.73
N PRO A 123 6.53 13.35 -1.74
CA PRO A 123 6.42 14.27 -0.61
C PRO A 123 5.02 14.92 -0.59
N VAL A 124 4.04 14.17 -0.07
CA VAL A 124 2.60 14.48 -0.15
C VAL A 124 2.15 15.71 0.65
N GLY A 125 3.04 16.32 1.44
CA GLY A 125 2.78 17.61 2.09
C GLY A 125 2.88 18.82 1.14
N ARG A 126 3.54 18.67 -0.02
CA ARG A 126 3.76 19.75 -0.99
C ARG A 126 2.50 20.05 -1.81
N GLU A 127 2.38 21.27 -2.31
CA GLU A 127 1.24 21.67 -3.18
C GLU A 127 1.26 20.90 -4.51
N LYS A 128 2.45 20.70 -5.07
CA LYS A 128 2.68 19.94 -6.31
C LYS A 128 3.77 18.89 -6.03
N PRO A 129 3.40 17.71 -5.52
CA PRO A 129 4.38 16.68 -5.21
C PRO A 129 4.88 16.02 -6.49
N GLU A 130 6.19 15.78 -6.57
CA GLU A 130 6.82 15.07 -7.68
C GLU A 130 7.12 13.63 -7.27
N ALA A 131 6.67 12.67 -8.08
CA ALA A 131 6.94 11.25 -7.87
C ALA A 131 8.35 10.89 -8.34
N ARG A 132 9.13 10.28 -7.47
CA ARG A 132 10.43 9.67 -7.82
C ARG A 132 10.30 8.15 -7.71
N ALA A 133 10.37 7.46 -8.85
CA ALA A 133 10.41 6.00 -8.91
C ALA A 133 11.85 5.48 -8.79
N VAL A 134 12.04 4.41 -8.02
CA VAL A 134 13.35 3.77 -7.80
C VAL A 134 13.18 2.27 -7.86
N SER A 135 14.01 1.60 -8.67
CA SER A 135 14.03 0.13 -8.76
C SER A 135 14.47 -0.47 -7.45
N LEU A 136 13.94 -1.64 -7.09
CA LEU A 136 14.28 -2.37 -5.88
C LEU A 136 15.81 -2.57 -5.70
N ASN A 137 16.53 -2.78 -6.80
CA ASN A 137 17.98 -2.97 -6.78
C ASN A 137 18.77 -1.69 -6.44
N ASP A 138 18.16 -0.52 -6.62
CA ASP A 138 18.78 0.79 -6.46
C ASP A 138 18.29 1.53 -5.21
N ILE A 139 17.47 0.88 -4.37
CA ILE A 139 16.96 1.48 -3.13
C ILE A 139 18.11 1.62 -2.12
N GLY A 140 18.27 2.84 -1.60
CA GLY A 140 19.20 3.15 -0.54
C GLY A 140 18.99 4.59 -0.02
N PRO A 141 19.80 5.04 0.95
CA PRO A 141 19.64 6.36 1.55
C PRO A 141 19.66 7.53 0.54
N GLN A 142 20.38 7.37 -0.58
CA GLN A 142 20.46 8.36 -1.67
C GLN A 142 19.09 8.71 -2.27
N VAL A 143 18.10 7.83 -2.13
CA VAL A 143 16.72 8.08 -2.61
C VAL A 143 16.12 9.33 -1.96
N LEU A 144 16.56 9.67 -0.74
CA LEU A 144 16.07 10.78 0.07
C LEU A 144 16.92 12.05 -0.05
N GLU A 145 17.92 12.07 -0.93
CA GLU A 145 18.68 13.30 -1.19
C GLU A 145 17.77 14.41 -1.72
N GLY A 146 17.85 15.58 -1.07
CA GLY A 146 17.06 16.77 -1.39
C GLY A 146 15.67 16.84 -0.74
N TYR A 147 15.31 15.88 0.11
CA TYR A 147 14.09 15.93 0.91
C TYR A 147 14.32 16.61 2.26
N ASP A 148 13.32 17.32 2.75
CA ASP A 148 13.31 17.86 4.12
C ASP A 148 13.06 16.68 5.09
N PRO A 149 13.95 16.43 6.08
CA PRO A 149 13.78 15.32 7.02
C PRO A 149 12.45 15.32 7.79
N SER A 150 11.81 16.48 7.94
CA SER A 150 10.57 16.66 8.69
C SER A 150 9.29 16.63 7.83
N GLU A 151 9.40 16.60 6.50
CA GLU A 151 8.21 16.58 5.65
C GLU A 151 7.59 15.18 5.58
N PRO A 152 6.27 15.06 5.42
CA PRO A 152 5.63 13.76 5.28
C PRO A 152 5.92 13.14 3.92
N LEU A 153 6.19 11.83 3.92
CA LEU A 153 6.57 11.05 2.75
C LEU A 153 5.61 9.89 2.54
N TYR A 154 5.04 9.79 1.35
CA TYR A 154 4.27 8.63 0.96
C TYR A 154 5.14 7.70 0.11
N VAL A 155 5.26 6.45 0.55
CA VAL A 155 6.06 5.41 -0.11
C VAL A 155 5.10 4.39 -0.69
N ILE A 156 5.08 4.27 -2.02
CA ILE A 156 4.21 3.36 -2.76
C ILE A 156 5.07 2.20 -3.26
N ARG A 157 4.67 0.96 -2.98
CA ARG A 157 5.42 -0.25 -3.33
C ARG A 157 4.73 -0.98 -4.48
N LEU A 158 5.48 -1.15 -5.55
CA LEU A 158 4.99 -1.68 -6.81
C LEU A 158 5.82 -2.90 -7.23
N MET A 159 5.19 -3.83 -7.92
CA MET A 159 5.87 -4.95 -8.57
C MET A 159 5.44 -5.07 -10.03
N PRO A 160 6.30 -5.61 -10.91
CA PRO A 160 5.89 -5.91 -12.27
C PRO A 160 4.87 -7.05 -12.24
N ALA A 161 3.86 -6.98 -13.10
CA ALA A 161 2.83 -8.02 -13.19
C ALA A 161 3.34 -9.33 -13.83
N THR A 162 4.63 -9.40 -14.18
CA THR A 162 5.35 -10.63 -14.52
C THR A 162 5.92 -11.35 -13.31
N SER A 163 5.89 -10.73 -12.13
CA SER A 163 6.24 -11.37 -10.87
C SER A 163 4.99 -11.76 -10.10
N ARG A 164 5.11 -12.83 -9.31
CA ARG A 164 4.03 -13.37 -8.49
C ARG A 164 4.20 -12.96 -7.04
N PHE A 165 3.13 -12.45 -6.44
CA PHE A 165 3.03 -12.18 -5.01
C PHE A 165 2.72 -13.47 -4.24
N ASP A 166 3.62 -13.88 -3.36
CA ASP A 166 3.51 -15.09 -2.56
C ASP A 166 2.77 -14.80 -1.24
N ARG A 167 1.60 -15.39 -1.10
CA ARG A 167 0.75 -15.24 0.08
C ARG A 167 1.06 -16.27 1.17
N ASP A 168 1.99 -17.22 0.99
CA ASP A 168 2.31 -18.19 2.04
C ASP A 168 2.89 -17.45 3.26
N PRO A 169 2.25 -17.53 4.45
CA PRO A 169 2.79 -16.94 5.67
C PRO A 169 4.19 -17.46 6.04
N ARG A 170 4.59 -18.62 5.51
CA ARG A 170 5.93 -19.21 5.71
C ARG A 170 6.98 -18.69 4.74
N HIS A 171 6.60 -17.89 3.75
CA HIS A 171 7.59 -17.24 2.87
C HIS A 171 8.55 -16.40 3.72
N PRO A 172 9.89 -16.44 3.50
CA PRO A 172 10.86 -15.77 4.36
C PRO A 172 10.58 -14.27 4.57
N ALA A 173 10.15 -13.57 3.51
CA ALA A 173 9.78 -12.16 3.59
C ALA A 173 8.55 -11.90 4.49
N ASN A 174 7.56 -12.80 4.48
CA ASN A 174 6.37 -12.70 5.33
C ASN A 174 6.73 -12.97 6.80
N LEU A 175 7.60 -13.95 7.07
CA LEU A 175 8.13 -14.24 8.40
C LEU A 175 8.91 -13.04 8.97
N ALA A 176 9.87 -12.50 8.19
CA ALA A 176 10.64 -11.33 8.59
C ALA A 176 9.75 -10.11 8.88
N CYS A 177 8.71 -9.90 8.05
CA CYS A 177 7.73 -8.85 8.32
C CYS A 177 6.98 -9.10 9.64
N MET A 178 6.51 -10.32 9.89
CA MET A 178 5.77 -10.63 11.12
C MET A 178 6.62 -10.44 12.38
N GLU A 179 7.91 -10.79 12.32
CA GLU A 179 8.86 -10.64 13.44
C GLU A 179 9.18 -9.17 13.74
N GLU A 180 9.27 -8.31 12.72
CA GLU A 180 9.72 -6.92 12.86
C GLU A 180 8.58 -5.88 12.80
N ARG A 181 7.39 -6.28 12.32
CA ARG A 181 6.22 -5.42 12.03
C ARG A 181 4.91 -6.16 12.37
N VAL A 182 4.72 -6.46 13.66
CA VAL A 182 3.66 -7.33 14.20
C VAL A 182 2.21 -6.95 13.82
N LEU A 183 1.96 -5.70 13.40
CA LEU A 183 0.63 -5.26 12.96
C LEU A 183 0.42 -5.33 11.43
N VAL A 184 1.40 -5.83 10.68
CA VAL A 184 1.36 -5.93 9.22
C VAL A 184 1.22 -7.39 8.80
N ASN A 185 0.21 -7.67 7.97
CA ASN A 185 -0.03 -9.00 7.41
C ASN A 185 -0.06 -8.91 5.86
N TYR A 186 1.08 -9.18 5.23
CA TYR A 186 1.19 -9.16 3.77
C TYR A 186 0.55 -10.36 3.10
N SER A 187 0.45 -11.51 3.77
CA SER A 187 -0.23 -12.69 3.21
C SER A 187 -1.69 -12.42 2.83
N ASN A 188 -2.37 -11.51 3.55
CA ASN A 188 -3.75 -11.08 3.26
C ASN A 188 -3.84 -9.64 2.68
N ARG A 189 -2.73 -9.06 2.19
CA ARG A 189 -2.72 -7.72 1.60
C ARG A 189 -3.42 -7.76 0.23
N PRO A 190 -4.44 -6.93 -0.05
CA PRO A 190 -5.02 -6.88 -1.38
C PRO A 190 -4.00 -6.35 -2.39
N LEU A 191 -4.21 -6.67 -3.66
CA LEU A 191 -3.36 -6.25 -4.76
C LEU A 191 -4.21 -5.49 -5.78
N TRP A 192 -3.67 -4.41 -6.34
CA TRP A 192 -4.35 -3.63 -7.37
C TRP A 192 -3.52 -3.64 -8.65
N LEU A 193 -4.09 -4.15 -9.74
CA LEU A 193 -3.51 -4.01 -11.07
C LEU A 193 -3.75 -2.57 -11.55
N LEU A 194 -2.76 -1.70 -11.38
CA LEU A 194 -2.88 -0.28 -11.72
C LEU A 194 -2.94 -0.07 -13.24
N CYS A 195 -2.15 -0.83 -14.00
CA CYS A 195 -2.21 -0.79 -15.46
C CYS A 195 -1.64 -2.06 -16.09
N GLY A 196 -2.00 -2.27 -17.37
CA GLY A 196 -1.49 -3.38 -18.16
C GLY A 196 -2.26 -4.68 -17.92
N THR A 197 -1.55 -5.79 -17.86
CA THR A 197 -2.16 -7.13 -17.67
C THR A 197 -1.32 -7.96 -16.72
N ASP A 198 -1.98 -8.65 -15.80
CA ASP A 198 -1.33 -9.64 -14.95
C ASP A 198 -0.86 -10.86 -15.77
N ARG A 199 0.45 -11.11 -15.74
CA ARG A 199 1.13 -12.16 -16.51
C ARG A 199 1.63 -13.30 -15.63
N ALA A 200 1.46 -13.19 -14.32
CA ALA A 200 1.96 -14.16 -13.35
C ALA A 200 0.85 -14.83 -12.54
N ASP A 201 -0.42 -14.62 -12.92
CA ASP A 201 -1.60 -15.22 -12.29
C ASP A 201 -1.63 -14.93 -10.78
N ASN A 202 -1.55 -13.65 -10.46
CA ASN A 202 -1.63 -13.13 -9.11
C ASN A 202 -3.06 -13.25 -8.57
N ASP A 203 -3.18 -13.55 -7.28
CA ASP A 203 -4.44 -13.47 -6.57
C ASP A 203 -4.79 -12.01 -6.24
N LEU A 204 -5.54 -11.40 -7.15
CA LEU A 204 -6.04 -10.01 -7.06
C LEU A 204 -7.37 -9.89 -6.28
N VAL A 205 -7.86 -10.95 -5.64
CA VAL A 205 -9.16 -10.97 -4.95
C VAL A 205 -9.00 -11.05 -3.43
N SER A 206 -8.00 -11.79 -2.95
CA SER A 206 -7.73 -11.91 -1.51
C SER A 206 -7.51 -10.54 -0.86
N GLY A 207 -8.07 -10.38 0.35
CA GLY A 207 -8.04 -9.13 1.11
C GLY A 207 -9.22 -8.18 0.87
N PHE A 208 -9.97 -8.32 -0.24
CA PHE A 208 -11.19 -7.53 -0.51
C PHE A 208 -12.46 -8.19 0.06
N ALA A 209 -12.50 -9.52 0.04
CA ALA A 209 -13.58 -10.32 0.60
C ALA A 209 -13.00 -11.18 1.73
N PRO A 210 -13.16 -10.81 3.01
CA PRO A 210 -12.72 -11.68 4.09
C PRO A 210 -13.45 -13.02 3.96
N ALA A 211 -12.71 -14.12 4.03
CA ALA A 211 -13.33 -15.44 4.15
C ALA A 211 -14.26 -15.42 5.37
N VAL A 212 -15.44 -16.04 5.24
CA VAL A 212 -16.39 -16.15 6.35
C VAL A 212 -15.65 -16.79 7.53
N PRO A 213 -15.53 -16.11 8.69
CA PRO A 213 -14.89 -16.68 9.85
C PRO A 213 -15.74 -17.87 10.30
N VAL A 214 -15.29 -19.07 9.98
CA VAL A 214 -15.75 -20.28 10.65
C VAL A 214 -15.10 -20.25 12.03
N TRP A 215 -15.92 -20.08 13.07
CA TRP A 215 -15.53 -20.59 14.38
C TRP A 215 -15.05 -22.01 14.15
N ALA A 216 -13.87 -22.37 14.68
CA ALA A 216 -13.33 -23.72 14.58
C ALA A 216 -14.50 -24.69 14.70
N SER A 217 -14.87 -25.31 13.56
CA SER A 217 -15.92 -26.31 13.55
C SER A 217 -15.50 -27.28 14.63
N GLY A 218 -16.26 -27.33 15.74
CA GLY A 218 -15.85 -27.99 16.96
C GLY A 218 -15.24 -29.32 16.62
N ALA A 219 -14.13 -29.66 17.29
CA ALA A 219 -13.44 -30.93 17.14
C ALA A 219 -14.46 -32.02 16.83
N LEU A 220 -14.39 -32.60 15.62
CA LEU A 220 -15.23 -33.75 15.29
C LEU A 220 -15.00 -34.75 16.44
N PRO A 221 -16.06 -35.27 17.08
CA PRO A 221 -15.88 -36.28 18.11
C PRO A 221 -14.99 -37.37 17.53
N THR A 222 -13.84 -37.62 18.17
CA THR A 222 -13.04 -38.80 17.88
C THR A 222 -14.00 -39.98 17.86
N GLU A 223 -14.12 -40.64 16.70
CA GLU A 223 -14.89 -41.86 16.57
C GLU A 223 -14.48 -42.76 17.72
N ARG A 224 -15.43 -43.06 18.62
CA ARG A 224 -15.21 -44.11 19.60
C ARG A 224 -14.96 -45.36 18.77
N GLU A 225 -13.81 -45.99 18.99
CA GLU A 225 -13.53 -47.33 18.53
C GLU A 225 -14.70 -48.23 18.95
N GLU A 226 -15.52 -48.66 17.99
CA GLU A 226 -16.34 -49.85 18.11
C GLU A 226 -15.60 -51.02 17.48
N LYS A 227 -14.61 -51.56 18.20
CA LYS A 227 -14.48 -52.98 18.58
C LYS A 227 -13.13 -53.29 19.23
#